data_AF-A0A0M1J2A1-F1
#
_entry.id   AF-A0A0M1J2A1-F1
#
_cell.length_a   1.000
_cell.length_b   1.000
_cell.length_c   1.000
_cell.angle_alpha   90.00
_cell.angle_beta   90.00
_cell.angle_gamma   90.00
#
_symmetry.space_group_name_H-M   'P 1'
#
loop_
_entity.id
_entity.type
_entity.pdbx_description
1 polymer ?
#
loop_
_entity_poly.entity_id
_entity_poly.type
_entity_poly.pdbx_seq_one_letter_code
_entity_poly.pdbx_strand_id
1 'polypeptide(L)'
;QIFEHYNLEGLAMPYTLDDFERDYLRSHVHLLPPEDRLKGLRPADLLKSLKPEERLEGLRPADLLKRLKPEERLEGLRPADLLKRLKPEERLEGMHSEDIIRNLDAQELIRLQELLAAHKKQ
;
A
#
# COMPACT_ATOMS: atom_id res chain seq x y z
N GLN A 1 26.26 49.43 23.89
CA GLN A 1 26.47 49.84 25.30
C GLN A 1 26.33 48.68 26.26
N ILE A 2 25.28 47.84 26.19
CA ILE A 2 25.11 46.69 27.09
C ILE A 2 26.18 45.60 26.86
N PHE A 3 26.47 45.25 25.60
CA PHE A 3 27.49 44.26 25.25
C PHE A 3 28.89 44.61 25.79
N GLU A 4 29.30 45.87 25.68
CA GLU A 4 30.58 46.37 26.20
C GLU A 4 30.68 46.24 27.73
N HIS A 5 29.56 46.45 28.44
CA HIS A 5 29.52 46.33 29.90
C HIS A 5 29.71 44.89 30.37
N TYR A 6 29.06 43.92 29.72
CA TYR A 6 29.25 42.50 30.02
C TYR A 6 30.68 42.01 29.73
N ASN A 7 31.29 42.48 28.63
CA ASN A 7 32.67 42.15 28.30
C ASN A 7 33.69 42.73 29.30
N LEU A 8 33.44 43.95 29.79
CA LEU A 8 34.30 44.60 30.78
C LEU A 8 34.17 43.97 32.17
N GLU A 9 32.98 43.50 32.55
CA GLU A 9 32.73 42.88 33.85
C GLU A 9 32.99 41.35 33.87
N GLY A 10 33.37 40.76 32.73
CA GLY A 10 33.61 39.32 32.60
C GLY A 10 32.36 38.47 32.87
N LEU A 11 31.17 39.08 32.75
CA LEU A 11 29.89 38.45 33.01
C LEU A 11 29.36 37.80 31.74
N ALA A 12 28.93 36.55 31.83
CA ALA A 12 28.25 35.88 30.73
C ALA A 12 26.91 36.57 30.45
N MET A 13 26.67 36.95 29.19
CA MET A 13 25.38 37.51 28.81
C MET A 13 24.28 36.45 28.97
N PRO A 14 23.14 36.79 29.58
CA PRO A 14 22.03 35.84 29.77
C PRO A 14 21.29 35.53 28.46
N TYR A 15 21.47 36.34 27.41
CA TYR A 15 20.94 36.11 26.08
C TYR A 15 22.04 36.36 25.05
N THR A 16 22.39 35.33 24.28
CA THR A 16 23.49 35.35 23.33
C THR A 16 23.00 35.59 21.90
N LEU A 17 23.93 35.86 20.98
CA LEU A 17 23.61 35.89 19.55
C LEU A 17 23.08 34.54 19.06
N ASP A 18 23.59 33.42 19.61
CA ASP A 18 23.11 32.08 19.27
C ASP A 18 21.63 31.90 19.69
N ASP A 19 21.25 32.42 20.86
CA ASP A 19 19.86 32.39 21.32
C ASP A 19 18.95 33.21 20.40
N PHE A 20 19.41 34.39 19.98
CA PHE A 20 18.72 35.23 19.01
C PHE A 20 18.53 34.52 17.67
N GLU A 21 19.60 33.96 17.11
CA GLU A 21 19.53 33.23 15.84
C GLU A 21 18.57 32.06 15.92
N ARG A 22 18.61 31.29 17.01
CA ARG A 22 17.72 30.15 17.23
C ARG A 22 16.25 30.58 17.30
N ASP A 23 15.93 31.62 18.06
CA ASP A 23 14.55 32.12 18.19
C ASP A 23 14.04 32.75 16.90
N TYR A 24 14.91 33.47 16.20
CA TYR A 24 14.60 34.04 14.89
C TYR A 24 14.31 32.95 13.86
N LEU A 25 15.18 31.94 13.73
CA LEU A 25 14.96 30.81 12.82
C LEU A 25 13.70 30.03 13.18
N ARG A 26 13.46 29.78 14.47
CA ARG A 26 12.26 29.07 14.93
C ARG A 26 10.98 29.82 14.57
N SER A 27 10.97 31.14 14.73
CA SER A 27 9.81 31.97 14.39
C SER A 27 9.65 32.15 12.89
N HIS A 28 10.72 32.19 12.09
CA HIS A 28 10.66 32.53 10.66
C HIS A 28 10.80 31.33 9.70
N VAL A 29 10.95 30.10 10.21
CA VAL A 29 11.08 28.90 9.36
C VAL A 29 9.93 28.76 8.35
N HIS A 30 8.74 29.23 8.69
CA HIS A 30 7.55 29.18 7.83
C HIS A 30 7.66 30.07 6.58
N LEU A 31 8.60 31.03 6.54
CA LEU A 31 8.87 31.86 5.37
C LEU A 31 9.69 31.13 4.31
N LEU A 32 10.34 30.01 4.67
CA LEU A 32 11.09 29.20 3.72
C LEU A 32 10.14 28.30 2.92
N PRO A 33 10.41 28.11 1.62
CA PRO A 33 9.65 27.16 0.80
C PRO A 33 9.79 25.74 1.38
N PRO A 34 8.77 24.87 1.23
CA PRO A 34 8.80 23.49 1.74
C PRO A 34 10.06 22.73 1.32
N GLU A 35 10.54 22.93 0.10
CA GLU A 35 11.72 22.27 -0.46
C GLU A 35 12.98 22.57 0.34
N ASP A 36 13.18 23.83 0.74
CA ASP A 36 14.34 24.25 1.52
C ASP A 36 14.23 23.76 2.98
N ARG A 37 13.02 23.69 3.53
CA ARG A 37 12.79 23.14 4.88
C ARG A 37 13.04 21.64 4.96
N LEU A 38 12.81 20.92 3.87
CA LEU A 38 13.00 19.47 3.79
C LEU A 38 14.39 19.08 3.25
N LYS A 39 15.19 20.07 2.81
CA LYS A 39 16.53 19.85 2.26
C LYS A 39 17.42 19.17 3.29
N GLY A 40 18.00 18.03 2.91
CA GLY A 40 18.86 17.22 3.79
C GLY A 40 18.11 16.20 4.65
N LEU A 41 16.76 16.21 4.67
CA LEU A 41 15.98 15.13 5.28
C LEU A 41 15.83 13.97 4.30
N ARG A 42 16.09 12.75 4.78
CA ARG A 42 15.86 11.56 3.97
C ARG A 42 14.36 11.23 3.96
N PRO A 43 13.78 10.83 2.82
CA PRO A 43 12.37 10.45 2.74
C PRO A 43 11.95 9.39 3.77
N ALA A 44 12.85 8.44 4.08
CA ALA A 44 12.60 7.41 5.10
C ALA A 44 12.39 8.00 6.50
N ASP A 45 13.10 9.07 6.85
CA ASP A 45 12.97 9.70 8.17
C ASP A 45 11.70 10.54 8.26
N LEU A 46 11.25 11.15 7.16
CA LEU A 46 9.93 11.80 7.05
C LEU A 46 8.78 10.81 7.18
N LEU A 47 8.90 9.64 6.54
CA LEU A 47 7.88 8.59 6.66
C LEU A 47 7.79 8.06 8.09
N LYS A 48 8.91 7.89 8.81
CA LYS A 48 8.89 7.42 10.20
C LYS A 48 8.04 8.28 11.12
N SER A 49 8.00 9.59 10.90
CA SER A 49 7.14 10.50 11.68
C SER A 49 5.65 10.42 11.35
N LEU A 50 5.27 9.82 10.23
CA LEU A 50 3.87 9.63 9.83
C LEU A 50 3.32 8.29 10.32
N LYS A 51 2.04 8.25 10.68
CA LYS A 51 1.34 6.99 10.98
C LYS A 51 1.18 6.14 9.70
N PRO A 52 1.11 4.80 9.81
CA PRO A 52 0.94 3.94 8.64
C PRO A 52 -0.22 4.34 7.72
N GLU A 53 -1.34 4.77 8.30
CA GLU A 53 -2.53 5.19 7.56
C GLU A 53 -2.28 6.47 6.75
N GLU A 54 -1.61 7.45 7.35
CA GLU A 54 -1.24 8.73 6.72
C GLU A 54 -0.24 8.53 5.57
N ARG A 55 0.62 7.50 5.66
CA ARG A 55 1.56 7.16 4.56
C ARG A 55 0.85 6.60 3.33
N LEU A 56 -0.32 6.01 3.52
CA LEU A 56 -1.12 5.41 2.45
C LEU A 56 -2.24 6.34 1.97
N GLU A 57 -2.44 7.47 2.64
CA GLU A 57 -3.43 8.46 2.23
C GLU A 57 -3.12 8.99 0.83
N GLY A 58 -4.13 9.00 -0.04
CA GLY A 58 -3.97 9.35 -1.46
C GLY A 58 -3.47 8.23 -2.38
N LEU A 59 -3.05 7.07 -1.85
CA LEU A 59 -2.72 5.89 -2.67
C LEU A 59 -3.98 5.06 -2.93
N ARG A 60 -4.56 5.19 -4.13
CA ARG A 60 -5.69 4.34 -4.52
C ARG A 60 -5.20 2.90 -4.77
N PRO A 61 -5.89 1.86 -4.25
CA PRO A 61 -5.51 0.46 -4.48
C PRO A 61 -5.35 0.09 -5.95
N ALA A 62 -6.17 0.66 -6.84
CA ALA A 62 -6.07 0.46 -8.28
C ALA A 62 -4.75 0.97 -8.86
N ASP A 63 -4.23 2.09 -8.36
CA ASP A 63 -2.97 2.67 -8.83
C ASP A 63 -1.77 1.88 -8.30
N LEU A 64 -1.90 1.27 -7.12
CA LEU A 64 -0.91 0.32 -6.59
C LEU A 64 -0.87 -0.96 -7.43
N LEU A 65 -2.03 -1.54 -7.75
CA LEU A 65 -2.10 -2.72 -8.61
C LEU A 65 -1.49 -2.46 -9.98
N LYS A 66 -1.75 -1.32 -10.61
CA LYS A 66 -1.17 -0.96 -11.92
C LYS A 66 0.36 -0.99 -11.94
N ARG A 67 1.02 -0.72 -10.81
CA ARG A 67 2.49 -0.75 -10.68
C ARG A 67 3.05 -2.16 -10.50
N LEU A 68 2.23 -3.10 -10.04
CA LEU A 68 2.60 -4.51 -9.90
C LEU A 68 2.46 -5.25 -11.22
N LYS A 69 3.38 -6.16 -11.50
CA LYS A 69 3.25 -7.11 -12.62
C LYS A 69 2.09 -8.07 -12.38
N PRO A 70 1.45 -8.62 -13.42
CA PRO A 70 0.33 -9.56 -13.26
C PRO A 70 0.65 -10.73 -12.32
N GLU A 71 1.87 -11.26 -12.38
CA GLU A 71 2.31 -12.39 -11.55
C GLU A 71 2.36 -12.00 -10.06
N GLU A 72 2.91 -10.81 -9.76
CA GLU A 72 3.02 -10.26 -8.39
C GLU A 72 1.64 -9.95 -7.79
N ARG A 73 0.62 -9.65 -8.63
CA ARG A 73 -0.76 -9.43 -8.15
C ARG A 73 -1.43 -10.73 -7.70
N LEU A 74 -1.02 -11.86 -8.25
CA LEU A 74 -1.56 -13.18 -7.93
C LEU A 74 -0.72 -13.89 -6.85
N GLU A 75 0.43 -13.33 -6.49
CA GLU A 75 1.29 -13.85 -5.43
C GLU A 75 0.51 -13.88 -4.10
N GLY A 76 0.43 -15.07 -3.49
CA GLY A 76 -0.36 -15.31 -2.29
C GLY A 76 -1.84 -15.68 -2.52
N LEU A 77 -2.35 -15.59 -3.76
CA LEU A 77 -3.68 -16.11 -4.11
C LEU A 77 -3.57 -17.57 -4.56
N ARG A 78 -3.95 -18.51 -3.70
CA ARG A 78 -4.02 -19.93 -4.08
C ARG A 78 -5.21 -20.14 -5.03
N PRO A 79 -5.05 -20.84 -6.17
CA PRO A 79 -6.15 -21.10 -7.11
C PRO A 79 -7.38 -21.73 -6.44
N ALA A 80 -7.17 -22.62 -5.46
CA ALA A 80 -8.26 -23.23 -4.69
C ALA A 80 -9.09 -22.21 -3.88
N ASP A 81 -8.47 -21.15 -3.36
CA ASP A 81 -9.17 -20.11 -2.61
C ASP A 81 -9.95 -19.17 -3.55
N LEU A 82 -9.47 -18.97 -4.77
CA LEU A 82 -10.20 -18.24 -5.81
C LEU A 82 -11.46 -19.02 -6.24
N LEU A 83 -11.33 -20.33 -6.48
CA LEU A 83 -12.47 -21.18 -6.84
C LEU A 83 -13.54 -21.21 -5.74
N LYS A 84 -13.17 -21.22 -4.46
CA LYS A 84 -14.12 -21.18 -3.34
C LYS A 84 -15.01 -19.92 -3.33
N ARG A 85 -14.52 -18.81 -3.89
CA ARG A 85 -15.29 -17.56 -3.99
C ARG A 85 -16.26 -17.54 -5.17
N LEU A 86 -16.04 -18.38 -6.17
CA LEU A 86 -16.91 -18.53 -7.32
C LEU A 86 -18.04 -19.53 -7.02
N LYS A 87 -19.21 -19.29 -7.60
CA LYS A 87 -20.31 -20.28 -7.59
C LYS A 87 -19.92 -21.50 -8.44
N PRO A 88 -20.46 -22.70 -8.15
CA PRO A 88 -20.13 -23.91 -8.91
C PRO A 88 -20.29 -23.76 -10.43
N GLU A 89 -21.32 -23.03 -10.88
CA GLU A 89 -21.61 -22.80 -12.29
C GLU A 89 -20.53 -21.91 -12.96
N GLU A 90 -20.11 -20.85 -12.26
CA GLU A 90 -19.07 -19.90 -12.72
C GLU A 90 -17.68 -20.55 -12.77
N ARG A 91 -17.45 -21.64 -12.01
CA ARG A 91 -16.17 -22.39 -12.04
C ARG A 91 -15.98 -23.17 -13.34
N LEU A 92 -17.07 -23.56 -13.98
CA LEU A 92 -17.07 -24.33 -15.22
C LEU A 92 -17.15 -23.43 -16.45
N GLU A 93 -17.39 -22.12 -16.25
CA GLU A 93 -17.49 -21.15 -17.32
C GLU A 93 -16.13 -20.99 -18.03
N GLY A 94 -16.12 -21.16 -19.35
CA GLY A 94 -14.90 -21.13 -20.16
C GLY A 94 -14.13 -22.46 -20.21
N MET A 95 -14.56 -23.51 -19.51
CA MET A 95 -14.04 -24.87 -19.70
C MET A 95 -14.70 -25.57 -20.89
N HIS A 96 -13.94 -26.34 -21.66
CA HIS A 96 -14.51 -27.20 -22.69
C HIS A 96 -15.24 -28.38 -22.05
N SER A 97 -16.45 -28.69 -22.55
CA SER A 97 -17.27 -29.79 -22.04
C SER A 97 -16.54 -31.14 -22.05
N GLU A 98 -15.68 -31.36 -23.04
CA GLU A 98 -14.83 -32.56 -23.15
C GLU A 98 -13.85 -32.69 -21.97
N ASP A 99 -13.23 -31.59 -21.57
CA ASP A 99 -12.28 -31.57 -20.45
C ASP A 99 -12.99 -31.73 -19.11
N ILE A 100 -14.22 -31.21 -18.97
CA ILE A 100 -15.07 -31.45 -17.80
C ILE A 100 -15.37 -32.96 -17.69
N ILE A 101 -15.86 -33.56 -18.78
CA ILE A 101 -16.25 -34.98 -18.81
C ILE A 101 -15.06 -35.90 -18.52
N ARG A 102 -13.87 -35.58 -19.04
CA ARG A 102 -12.64 -36.36 -18.78
C ARG A 102 -12.22 -36.37 -17.31
N ASN A 103 -12.60 -35.35 -16.54
CA ASN A 103 -12.26 -35.23 -15.13
C ASN A 103 -13.35 -35.77 -14.19
N LEU A 104 -14.50 -36.22 -14.71
CA LEU A 104 -15.54 -36.88 -13.93
C LEU A 104 -15.12 -38.30 -13.54
N ASP A 105 -15.60 -38.76 -12.39
CA ASP A 105 -15.39 -40.14 -11.99
C ASP A 105 -16.32 -41.13 -12.73
N ALA A 106 -16.06 -42.43 -12.60
CA ALA A 106 -16.84 -43.45 -13.27
C ALA A 106 -18.32 -43.45 -12.85
N GLN A 107 -18.63 -43.07 -11.60
CA GLN A 107 -20.01 -43.08 -11.10
C GLN A 107 -20.81 -41.89 -11.63
N GLU A 108 -20.19 -40.71 -11.68
CA GLU A 108 -20.71 -39.48 -12.24
C GLU A 108 -20.98 -39.63 -13.74
N LEU A 109 -20.07 -40.29 -14.48
CA LEU A 109 -20.27 -40.59 -15.91
C LEU A 109 -21.48 -41.49 -16.15
N ILE A 110 -21.67 -42.53 -15.35
CA ILE A 110 -22.84 -43.42 -15.45
C ILE A 110 -24.13 -42.64 -15.19
N ARG A 111 -24.18 -41.84 -14.12
CA ARG A 111 -25.34 -40.99 -13.81
C ARG A 111 -25.66 -40.01 -14.94
N LEU A 112 -24.63 -39.40 -15.54
CA LEU A 112 -24.79 -38.45 -16.63
C LEU A 112 -25.33 -39.15 -17.89
N GLN A 113 -24.86 -40.37 -18.18
CA GLN A 113 -25.42 -41.21 -19.25
C GLN A 113 -26.89 -41.60 -19.00
N GLU A 114 -27.24 -41.98 -17.77
CA GLU A 114 -28.62 -42.31 -17.38
C GLU A 114 -29.56 -41.11 -17.55
N LEU A 115 -29.13 -39.91 -17.11
CA LEU A 115 -29.89 -38.67 -17.27
C LEU A 115 -30.11 -38.31 -18.74
N LEU A 116 -29.08 -38.43 -19.58
CA LEU A 116 -29.18 -38.22 -21.02
C LEU A 116 -30.13 -39.24 -21.68
N ALA A 117 -30.05 -40.51 -21.28
CA ALA A 117 -30.93 -41.56 -21.78
C ALA A 117 -32.39 -41.34 -21.35
N ALA A 118 -32.63 -40.80 -20.16
CA ALA A 118 -33.96 -40.43 -19.68
C ALA A 118 -34.54 -39.25 -20.47
N HIS A 119 -33.72 -38.23 -20.76
CA HIS A 119 -34.14 -37.08 -21.60
C HIS A 119 -34.42 -37.47 -23.05
N LYS A 120 -33.67 -38.43 -23.62
CA LYS A 120 -33.83 -38.87 -25.01
C LYS A 120 -35.03 -39.80 -25.23
N LYS A 121 -35.63 -40.30 -24.14
CA LYS A 121 -36.84 -41.15 -24.15
C LYS A 121 -38.14 -40.36 -23.96
N GLN A 122 -38.06 -39.06 -23.70
CA GLN A 122 -39.19 -38.12 -23.80
C GLN A 122 -39.29 -37.57 -25.22
#